data_AF-A0A6I4ZHZ0-F1
#
_entry.id   AF-A0A6I4ZHZ0-F1
#
_cell.length_a   1.000
_cell.length_b   1.000
_cell.length_c   1.000
_cell.angle_alpha   90.00
_cell.angle_beta   90.00
_cell.angle_gamma   90.00
#
_symmetry.space_group_name_H-M   'P 1'
#
loop_
_entity.id
_entity.type
_entity.pdbx_description
1 polymer ?
#
loop_
_entity_poly.entity_id
_entity_poly.type
_entity_poly.pdbx_seq_one_letter_code
_entity_poly.pdbx_strand_id
1 'polypeptide(L)'
;MTAILGVGLVALALSACGPKGEATARTVHLDSGRTVEAGVVLYDGLDEGVAEEVHAQLARIIAFFDARFGVSVPEFTVYLVKESDTLEDVFKDVTGFRLSGGTCFAGPGSAIFLVDGPCRSDGSLVLEHEYFHLLQIHLAGFGDGREGFRRARGPLWLLEGMADYAEALYRAEVGPRTYEELRDQNAFAVASWAGTLEATGDQIFAESYVLGFLAVDLLVQRAGEEALLDYYRSVSAGLGWKEAFSDAFGIGVDEFYEEFERHRAENRPPFHTISGSVVGQRGDGLRRIGLVAVSSDGAYSSYSLTVADGGFVIAVPAEGYYAIAIYPPPTGACTMIGWYEEDTGFTVSRRDRTYVEVRGGDVEGISIRLPDAWWELEPIEHCAEDQ
;
A
#
# COMPACT_ATOMS: atom_id res chain seq x y z
N MET A 1 -8.87 40.43 25.51
CA MET A 1 -9.44 39.13 25.91
C MET A 1 -10.58 38.84 24.96
N THR A 2 -10.28 38.21 23.83
CA THR A 2 -11.25 37.87 22.79
C THR A 2 -11.52 36.38 22.97
N ALA A 3 -12.72 36.04 23.44
CA ALA A 3 -13.14 34.66 23.57
C ALA A 3 -13.33 34.09 22.16
N ILE A 4 -12.46 33.14 21.78
CA ILE A 4 -12.66 32.30 20.61
C ILE A 4 -13.76 31.30 21.01
N LEU A 5 -14.95 31.47 20.44
CA LEU A 5 -16.02 30.47 20.47
C LEU A 5 -15.50 29.24 19.74
N GLY A 6 -15.19 28.18 20.49
CA GLY A 6 -14.92 26.86 19.94
C GLY A 6 -16.14 26.41 19.14
N VAL A 7 -15.94 26.13 17.86
CA VAL A 7 -16.90 25.40 17.04
C VAL A 7 -16.96 24.01 17.64
N GLY A 8 -18.00 23.75 18.44
CA GLY A 8 -18.25 22.43 18.97
C GLY A 8 -18.51 21.47 17.82
N LEU A 9 -17.90 20.28 17.91
CA LEU A 9 -18.17 19.11 17.10
C LEU A 9 -19.67 19.06 16.77
N VAL A 10 -20.03 19.42 15.54
CA VAL A 10 -21.35 19.10 15.04
C VAL A 10 -21.27 17.60 14.79
N ALA A 11 -21.66 16.83 15.80
CA ALA A 11 -22.10 15.46 15.60
C ALA A 11 -23.23 15.57 14.56
N LEU A 12 -22.87 15.40 13.28
CA LEU A 12 -23.80 15.31 12.19
C LEU A 12 -24.65 14.08 12.50
N ALA A 13 -25.84 14.33 13.05
CA ALA A 13 -26.88 13.34 13.15
C ALA A 13 -27.26 12.97 11.71
N LEU A 14 -26.57 11.96 11.18
CA LEU A 14 -26.83 11.39 9.87
C LEU A 14 -28.30 10.95 9.79
N SER A 15 -28.90 11.25 8.65
CA SER A 15 -30.30 11.03 8.29
C SER A 15 -30.80 9.61 8.61
N ALA A 16 -32.08 9.50 8.98
CA ALA A 16 -32.74 8.35 9.60
C ALA A 16 -32.89 7.06 8.76
N CYS A 17 -32.15 6.88 7.66
CA CYS A 17 -32.29 5.72 6.77
C CYS A 17 -30.98 5.01 6.38
N GLY A 18 -29.80 5.45 6.86
CA GLY A 18 -28.52 4.75 6.65
C GLY A 18 -28.16 3.79 7.79
N PRO A 19 -27.17 2.89 7.59
CA PRO A 19 -26.62 2.09 8.68
C PRO A 19 -26.11 3.01 9.81
N LYS A 20 -26.51 2.72 11.04
CA LYS A 20 -26.12 3.51 12.21
C LYS A 20 -24.74 3.06 12.67
N GLY A 21 -23.73 3.89 12.42
CA GLY A 21 -22.41 3.72 13.02
C GLY A 21 -22.37 4.28 14.45
N GLU A 22 -21.51 3.70 15.30
CA GLU A 22 -21.20 4.24 16.62
C GLU A 22 -19.99 5.17 16.51
N ALA A 23 -20.16 6.44 16.86
CA ALA A 23 -19.13 7.47 16.72
C ALA A 23 -18.49 7.80 18.07
N THR A 24 -17.16 7.85 18.08
CA THR A 24 -16.34 8.35 19.19
C THR A 24 -15.38 9.42 18.66
N ALA A 25 -14.99 10.38 19.49
CA ALA A 25 -14.02 11.40 19.11
C ALA A 25 -13.03 11.61 20.24
N ARG A 26 -11.76 11.86 19.90
CA ARG A 26 -10.70 12.17 20.86
C ARG A 26 -9.87 13.35 20.43
N THR A 27 -9.60 14.20 21.41
CA THR A 27 -8.64 15.28 21.32
C THR A 27 -7.24 14.74 21.61
N VAL A 28 -6.32 14.87 20.66
CA VAL A 28 -4.89 14.59 20.82
C VAL A 28 -4.15 15.91 21.07
N HIS A 29 -3.46 16.00 22.20
CA HIS A 29 -2.60 17.14 22.52
C HIS A 29 -1.15 16.81 22.19
N LEU A 30 -0.50 17.65 21.38
CA LEU A 30 0.84 17.43 20.85
C LEU A 30 1.87 18.28 21.60
N ASP A 31 3.12 17.82 21.64
CA ASP A 31 4.22 18.52 22.31
C ASP A 31 4.52 19.89 21.69
N SER A 32 4.20 20.06 20.41
CA SER A 32 4.24 21.35 19.70
C SER A 32 3.22 22.37 20.20
N GLY A 33 2.31 21.98 21.11
CA GLY A 33 1.21 22.80 21.61
C GLY A 33 -0.02 22.79 20.69
N ARG A 34 0.01 22.03 19.59
CA ARG A 34 -1.14 21.81 18.72
C ARG A 34 -2.13 20.81 19.33
N THR A 35 -3.37 20.92 18.88
CA THR A 35 -4.46 20.02 19.24
C THR A 35 -5.08 19.48 17.96
N VAL A 36 -5.35 18.17 17.92
CA VAL A 36 -5.99 17.49 16.79
C VAL A 36 -7.24 16.77 17.29
N GLU A 37 -8.36 16.95 16.59
CA GLU A 37 -9.59 16.20 16.84
C GLU A 37 -9.67 15.03 15.85
N ALA A 38 -9.60 13.81 16.39
CA ALA A 38 -9.70 12.58 15.60
C ALA A 38 -11.01 11.86 15.94
N GLY A 39 -11.93 11.76 14.98
CA GLY A 39 -13.15 10.97 15.07
C GLY A 39 -12.93 9.53 14.60
N VAL A 40 -13.60 8.57 15.22
CA VAL A 40 -13.69 7.17 14.76
C VAL A 40 -15.16 6.76 14.76
N VAL A 41 -15.64 6.29 13.62
CA VAL A 41 -17.01 5.77 13.44
C VAL A 41 -16.94 4.31 13.04
N LEU A 42 -17.55 3.46 13.87
CA LEU A 42 -17.56 2.01 13.70
C LEU A 42 -18.88 1.54 13.06
N TYR A 43 -18.80 0.60 12.13
CA TYR A 43 -19.95 -0.07 11.51
C TYR A 43 -19.88 -1.59 11.68
N ASP A 44 -20.94 -2.29 11.25
CA ASP A 44 -21.00 -3.76 11.16
C ASP A 44 -20.72 -4.54 12.45
N GLY A 45 -21.04 -3.93 13.60
CA GLY A 45 -20.88 -4.56 14.91
C GLY A 45 -19.43 -4.67 15.38
N LEU A 46 -18.51 -3.89 14.81
CA LEU A 46 -17.21 -3.64 15.42
C LEU A 46 -17.39 -3.03 16.82
N ASP A 47 -16.64 -3.53 17.80
CA ASP A 47 -16.80 -3.13 19.20
C ASP A 47 -15.90 -1.95 19.60
N GLU A 48 -16.18 -1.38 20.78
CA GLU A 48 -15.45 -0.25 21.34
C GLU A 48 -13.94 -0.52 21.50
N GLY A 49 -13.53 -1.78 21.68
CA GLY A 49 -12.12 -2.16 21.75
C GLY A 49 -11.35 -1.86 20.47
N VAL A 50 -12.00 -2.00 19.30
CA VAL A 50 -11.42 -1.62 18.01
C VAL A 50 -11.27 -0.10 17.91
N ALA A 51 -12.26 0.68 18.35
CA ALA A 51 -12.13 2.14 18.38
C ALA A 51 -10.97 2.58 19.28
N GLU A 52 -10.79 1.96 20.46
CA GLU A 52 -9.68 2.25 21.37
C GLU A 52 -8.31 1.95 20.72
N GLU A 53 -8.19 0.83 20.02
CA GLU A 53 -6.99 0.46 19.26
C GLU A 53 -6.68 1.53 18.19
N VAL A 54 -7.67 1.89 17.37
CA VAL A 54 -7.56 2.90 16.31
C VAL A 54 -7.14 4.25 16.89
N HIS A 55 -7.80 4.72 17.95
CA HIS A 55 -7.44 5.98 18.61
C HIS A 55 -6.02 5.98 19.15
N ALA A 56 -5.59 4.88 19.77
CA ALA A 56 -4.22 4.75 20.28
C ALA A 56 -3.19 4.76 19.14
N GLN A 57 -3.49 4.13 18.00
CA GLN A 57 -2.63 4.16 16.80
C GLN A 57 -2.57 5.58 16.20
N LEU A 58 -3.71 6.24 16.02
CA LEU A 58 -3.78 7.62 15.50
C LEU A 58 -2.98 8.60 16.36
N ALA A 59 -3.06 8.51 17.69
CA ALA A 59 -2.30 9.38 18.57
C ALA A 59 -0.79 9.27 18.34
N ARG A 60 -0.26 8.05 18.12
CA ARG A 60 1.16 7.82 17.80
C ARG A 60 1.53 8.37 16.42
N ILE A 61 0.69 8.11 15.42
CA ILE A 61 0.87 8.59 14.05
C ILE A 61 0.91 10.12 14.02
N ILE A 62 -0.10 10.78 14.60
CA ILE A 62 -0.18 12.25 14.63
C ILE A 62 1.05 12.84 15.32
N ALA A 63 1.46 12.28 16.47
CA ALA A 63 2.64 12.75 17.18
C ALA A 63 3.94 12.58 16.36
N PHE A 64 4.08 11.45 15.65
CA PHE A 64 5.22 11.21 14.77
C PHE A 64 5.30 12.25 13.64
N PHE A 65 4.20 12.45 12.91
CA PHE A 65 4.15 13.41 11.79
C PHE A 65 4.32 14.86 12.26
N ASP A 66 3.74 15.21 13.42
CA ASP A 66 3.91 16.51 14.07
C ASP A 66 5.38 16.79 14.39
N ALA A 67 6.05 15.83 15.05
CA ALA A 67 7.43 15.96 15.47
C ALA A 67 8.40 15.99 14.28
N ARG A 68 8.18 15.14 13.27
CA ARG A 68 9.08 15.01 12.12
C ARG A 68 8.93 16.14 11.12
N PHE A 69 7.70 16.49 10.78
CA PHE A 69 7.42 17.40 9.68
C PHE A 69 6.86 18.76 10.11
N GLY A 70 6.56 18.95 11.40
CA GLY A 70 5.99 20.20 11.88
C GLY A 70 4.60 20.48 11.29
N VAL A 71 3.85 19.46 10.84
CA VAL A 71 2.50 19.59 10.29
C VAL A 71 1.55 18.55 10.90
N SER A 72 0.27 18.90 11.03
CA SER A 72 -0.80 18.01 11.49
C SER A 72 -2.11 18.42 10.83
N VAL A 73 -3.00 17.46 10.58
CA VAL A 73 -4.38 17.75 10.16
C VAL A 73 -5.22 18.08 11.41
N PRO A 74 -5.84 19.26 11.51
CA PRO A 74 -6.48 19.71 12.75
C PRO A 74 -7.73 18.90 13.13
N GLU A 75 -8.48 18.41 12.14
CA GLU A 75 -9.71 17.65 12.34
C GLU A 75 -9.87 16.64 11.21
N PHE A 76 -10.17 15.39 11.55
CA PHE A 76 -10.47 14.33 10.58
C PHE A 76 -11.30 13.20 11.23
N THR A 77 -11.91 12.35 10.40
CA THR A 77 -12.71 11.20 10.86
C THR A 77 -12.30 9.91 10.16
N VAL A 78 -12.14 8.83 10.90
CA VAL A 78 -11.94 7.47 10.40
C VAL A 78 -13.26 6.72 10.41
N TYR A 79 -13.67 6.18 9.27
CA TYR A 79 -14.81 5.30 9.11
C TYR A 79 -14.29 3.88 8.93
N LEU A 80 -14.56 3.01 9.90
CA LEU A 80 -14.14 1.61 9.89
C LEU A 80 -15.36 0.70 9.76
N VAL A 81 -15.32 -0.16 8.75
CA VAL A 81 -16.36 -1.15 8.47
C VAL A 81 -15.77 -2.55 8.51
N LYS A 82 -16.60 -3.58 8.64
CA LYS A 82 -16.13 -4.97 8.60
C LYS A 82 -16.10 -5.52 7.17
N GLU A 83 -17.09 -5.15 6.36
CA GLU A 83 -17.28 -5.69 5.02
C GLU A 83 -17.14 -4.61 3.95
N SER A 84 -16.53 -4.95 2.81
CA SER A 84 -16.28 -4.00 1.73
C SER A 84 -17.56 -3.39 1.12
N ASP A 85 -18.67 -4.16 1.06
CA ASP A 85 -19.95 -3.66 0.56
C ASP A 85 -20.50 -2.53 1.44
N THR A 86 -20.33 -2.63 2.76
CA THR A 86 -20.71 -1.56 3.69
C THR A 86 -19.88 -0.30 3.45
N LEU A 87 -18.60 -0.44 3.08
CA LEU A 87 -17.74 0.71 2.82
C LEU A 87 -18.28 1.57 1.67
N GLU A 88 -18.80 0.95 0.60
CA GLU A 88 -19.36 1.69 -0.53
C GLU A 88 -20.57 2.53 -0.12
N ASP A 89 -21.45 1.97 0.72
CA ASP A 89 -22.62 2.65 1.25
C ASP A 89 -22.23 3.78 2.20
N VAL A 90 -21.32 3.53 3.15
CA VAL A 90 -20.81 4.55 4.08
C VAL A 90 -20.12 5.67 3.32
N PHE A 91 -19.25 5.36 2.36
CA PHE A 91 -18.57 6.35 1.53
C PHE A 91 -19.58 7.24 0.79
N LYS A 92 -20.62 6.63 0.22
CA LYS A 92 -21.69 7.37 -0.48
C LYS A 92 -22.52 8.23 0.46
N ASP A 93 -22.82 7.76 1.66
CA ASP A 93 -23.59 8.51 2.64
C ASP A 93 -22.79 9.72 3.19
N VAL A 94 -21.49 9.53 3.42
CA VAL A 94 -20.59 10.59 3.94
C VAL A 94 -20.27 11.62 2.86
N THR A 95 -19.96 11.17 1.63
CA THR A 95 -19.39 12.04 0.60
C THR A 95 -20.38 12.42 -0.51
N GLY A 96 -21.49 11.70 -0.64
CA GLY A 96 -22.41 11.82 -1.78
C GLY A 96 -21.93 11.17 -3.08
N PHE A 97 -20.73 10.56 -3.10
CA PHE A 97 -20.14 9.94 -4.29
C PHE A 97 -20.20 8.42 -4.22
N ARG A 98 -20.24 7.76 -5.39
CA ARG A 98 -20.02 6.31 -5.44
C ARG A 98 -18.53 6.01 -5.35
N LEU A 99 -18.19 5.06 -4.49
CA LEU A 99 -16.89 4.41 -4.52
C LEU A 99 -16.84 3.46 -5.72
N SER A 100 -15.65 3.22 -6.26
CA SER A 100 -15.42 2.28 -7.36
C SER A 100 -14.26 1.39 -6.96
N GLY A 101 -14.49 0.49 -6.01
CA GLY A 101 -13.47 -0.35 -5.40
C GLY A 101 -12.53 0.39 -4.45
N GLY A 102 -11.62 -0.39 -3.85
CA GLY A 102 -10.70 0.07 -2.79
C GLY A 102 -11.15 -0.39 -1.41
N THR A 103 -10.20 -0.75 -0.56
CA THR A 103 -10.45 -1.20 0.82
C THR A 103 -9.99 -0.16 1.85
N CYS A 104 -8.94 0.59 1.52
CA CYS A 104 -8.31 1.59 2.38
C CYS A 104 -8.06 2.81 1.51
N PHE A 105 -8.54 3.98 1.93
CA PHE A 105 -8.23 5.24 1.26
C PHE A 105 -8.61 6.46 2.11
N ALA A 106 -7.85 7.53 1.96
CA ALA A 106 -8.23 8.87 2.35
C ALA A 106 -9.18 9.50 1.32
N GLY A 107 -10.31 10.02 1.80
CA GLY A 107 -11.35 10.63 1.00
C GLY A 107 -11.52 12.13 1.23
N PRO A 108 -12.47 12.76 0.51
CA PRO A 108 -12.85 14.16 0.72
C PRO A 108 -13.27 14.45 2.17
N GLY A 109 -13.12 15.70 2.60
CA GLY A 109 -13.60 16.15 3.91
C GLY A 109 -12.76 15.69 5.09
N SER A 110 -11.47 15.44 4.89
CA SER A 110 -10.57 14.91 5.92
C SER A 110 -11.09 13.60 6.51
N ALA A 111 -11.38 12.62 5.64
CA ALA A 111 -11.91 11.33 6.06
C ALA A 111 -10.99 10.19 5.64
N ILE A 112 -10.86 9.16 6.47
CA ILE A 112 -10.20 7.89 6.14
C ILE A 112 -11.26 6.80 6.15
N PHE A 113 -11.28 5.95 5.14
CA PHE A 113 -12.23 4.85 4.97
C PHE A 113 -11.47 3.53 4.96
N LEU A 114 -11.80 2.62 5.87
CA LEU A 114 -11.09 1.35 6.06
C LEU A 114 -12.07 0.17 6.16
N VAL A 115 -11.68 -0.96 5.57
CA VAL A 115 -12.24 -2.28 5.89
C VAL A 115 -11.33 -2.99 6.88
N ASP A 116 -11.85 -3.38 8.04
CA ASP A 116 -11.12 -4.17 9.04
C ASP A 116 -10.73 -5.54 8.47
N GLY A 117 -9.48 -5.95 8.68
CA GLY A 117 -8.89 -7.12 8.02
C GLY A 117 -8.09 -6.73 6.77
N PRO A 118 -8.70 -6.46 5.60
CA PRO A 118 -7.97 -6.11 4.38
C PRO A 118 -7.06 -4.89 4.50
N CYS A 119 -7.37 -3.95 5.41
CA CYS A 119 -6.53 -2.80 5.70
C CYS A 119 -5.48 -3.03 6.78
N ARG A 120 -5.30 -4.26 7.27
CA ARG A 120 -4.26 -4.58 8.23
C ARG A 120 -3.01 -5.08 7.50
N SER A 121 -1.87 -4.48 7.83
CA SER A 121 -0.52 -4.90 7.42
C SER A 121 0.32 -5.07 8.68
N ASP A 122 1.02 -6.21 8.80
CA ASP A 122 1.79 -6.60 9.98
C ASP A 122 0.98 -6.50 11.30
N GLY A 123 -0.32 -6.83 11.23
CA GLY A 123 -1.25 -6.78 12.37
C GLY A 123 -1.81 -5.38 12.69
N SER A 124 -1.30 -4.31 12.07
CA SER A 124 -1.75 -2.93 12.27
C SER A 124 -2.55 -2.39 11.08
N LEU A 125 -3.54 -1.53 11.30
CA LEU A 125 -4.20 -0.84 10.19
C LEU A 125 -3.20 0.05 9.44
N VAL A 126 -3.32 0.18 8.12
CA VAL A 126 -2.51 1.09 7.27
C VAL A 126 -2.82 2.59 7.49
N LEU A 127 -3.06 2.99 8.73
CA LEU A 127 -3.47 4.34 9.10
C LEU A 127 -2.40 5.38 8.84
N GLU A 128 -1.12 5.02 8.96
CA GLU A 128 -0.01 5.94 8.72
C GLU A 128 0.06 6.40 7.25
N HIS A 129 -0.20 5.49 6.32
CA HIS A 129 -0.27 5.74 4.89
C HIS A 129 -1.44 6.69 4.59
N GLU A 130 -2.63 6.33 5.06
CA GLU A 130 -3.84 7.12 4.81
C GLU A 130 -3.82 8.48 5.51
N TYR A 131 -3.20 8.57 6.68
CA TYR A 131 -3.01 9.85 7.36
C TYR A 131 -2.09 10.78 6.56
N PHE A 132 -1.06 10.25 5.91
CA PHE A 132 -0.20 11.06 5.05
C PHE A 132 -1.00 11.65 3.88
N HIS A 133 -1.93 10.91 3.28
CA HIS A 133 -2.83 11.49 2.28
C HIS A 133 -3.67 12.65 2.82
N LEU A 134 -4.10 12.61 4.08
CA LEU A 134 -4.79 13.76 4.68
C LEU A 134 -3.87 14.99 4.77
N LEU A 135 -2.58 14.82 5.09
CA LEU A 135 -1.60 15.90 5.07
C LEU A 135 -1.43 16.48 3.66
N GLN A 136 -1.32 15.61 2.65
CA GLN A 136 -1.24 16.02 1.24
C GLN A 136 -2.46 16.85 0.84
N ILE A 137 -3.68 16.39 1.14
CA ILE A 137 -4.94 17.10 0.87
C ILE A 137 -4.96 18.46 1.62
N HIS A 138 -4.59 18.45 2.90
CA HIS A 138 -4.59 19.64 3.75
C HIS A 138 -3.64 20.72 3.23
N LEU A 139 -2.39 20.36 2.94
CA LEU A 139 -1.35 21.28 2.46
C LEU A 139 -1.62 21.80 1.06
N ALA A 140 -2.22 20.96 0.22
CA ALA A 140 -2.59 21.31 -1.13
C ALA A 140 -3.82 22.24 -1.20
N GLY A 141 -4.48 22.50 -0.07
CA GLY A 141 -5.54 23.51 0.04
C GLY A 141 -6.82 23.15 -0.73
N PHE A 142 -7.03 21.87 -1.07
CA PHE A 142 -8.12 21.46 -1.95
C PHE A 142 -9.50 21.38 -1.29
N GLY A 143 -9.58 21.58 0.02
CA GLY A 143 -10.83 21.41 0.78
C GLY A 143 -11.53 20.10 0.38
N ASP A 144 -12.85 20.17 0.22
CA ASP A 144 -13.73 19.02 -0.05
C ASP A 144 -13.77 18.64 -1.56
N GLY A 145 -13.01 19.32 -2.42
CA GLY A 145 -13.17 19.28 -3.88
C GLY A 145 -12.30 18.26 -4.62
N ARG A 146 -12.89 17.14 -5.05
CA ARG A 146 -12.22 16.03 -5.80
C ARG A 146 -11.51 16.45 -7.10
N GLU A 147 -12.08 17.38 -7.85
CA GLU A 147 -11.58 17.74 -9.20
C GLU A 147 -10.31 18.63 -9.13
N GLY A 148 -10.22 19.48 -8.10
CA GLY A 148 -9.01 20.26 -7.82
C GLY A 148 -7.85 19.34 -7.45
N PHE A 149 -8.09 18.41 -6.52
CA PHE A 149 -7.07 17.45 -6.08
C PHE A 149 -6.54 16.58 -7.22
N ARG A 150 -7.41 16.00 -8.07
CA ARG A 150 -6.95 15.13 -9.18
C ARG A 150 -6.06 15.84 -10.18
N ARG A 151 -6.32 17.11 -10.50
CA ARG A 151 -5.51 17.85 -11.49
C ARG A 151 -4.17 18.32 -10.93
N ALA A 152 -4.09 18.46 -9.62
CA ALA A 152 -3.01 19.17 -8.98
C ALA A 152 -2.09 18.26 -8.14
N ARG A 153 -2.55 17.04 -7.81
CA ARG A 153 -1.76 16.04 -7.08
C ARG A 153 -0.54 15.52 -7.84
N GLY A 154 -0.51 15.68 -9.17
CA GLY A 154 0.51 15.05 -10.03
C GLY A 154 0.16 13.60 -10.40
N PRO A 155 1.13 12.83 -10.90
CA PRO A 155 0.93 11.42 -11.25
C PRO A 155 0.73 10.57 -9.99
N LEU A 156 0.05 9.42 -10.14
CA LEU A 156 -0.27 8.55 -9.02
C LEU A 156 0.98 8.05 -8.27
N TRP A 157 2.04 7.68 -8.98
CA TRP A 157 3.28 7.21 -8.33
C TRP A 157 3.86 8.24 -7.34
N LEU A 158 3.66 9.54 -7.59
CA LEU A 158 4.14 10.60 -6.71
C LEU A 158 3.25 10.71 -5.46
N LEU A 159 1.93 10.63 -5.65
CA LEU A 159 0.98 10.67 -4.54
C LEU A 159 1.19 9.49 -3.58
N GLU A 160 1.13 8.27 -4.12
CA GLU A 160 1.21 7.01 -3.37
C GLU A 160 2.64 6.78 -2.87
N GLY A 161 3.64 7.06 -3.70
CA GLY A 161 5.04 6.89 -3.32
C GLY A 161 5.45 7.75 -2.12
N MET A 162 4.87 8.94 -1.97
CA MET A 162 5.12 9.77 -0.79
C MET A 162 4.42 9.22 0.46
N ALA A 163 3.23 8.63 0.31
CA ALA A 163 2.53 7.98 1.40
C ALA A 163 3.26 6.69 1.86
N ASP A 164 3.72 5.86 0.92
CA ASP A 164 4.56 4.69 1.20
C ASP A 164 5.89 5.08 1.86
N TYR A 165 6.51 6.17 1.39
CA TYR A 165 7.76 6.68 1.98
C TYR A 165 7.55 7.09 3.45
N ALA A 166 6.48 7.83 3.71
CA ALA A 166 6.09 8.27 5.04
C ALA A 166 5.71 7.09 5.96
N GLU A 167 4.99 6.10 5.44
CA GLU A 167 4.68 4.85 6.11
C GLU A 167 5.95 4.09 6.50
N ALA A 168 6.91 3.93 5.58
CA ALA A 168 8.16 3.25 5.85
C ALA A 168 8.98 3.94 6.96
N LEU A 169 8.99 5.28 6.97
CA LEU A 169 9.64 6.05 8.05
C LEU A 169 8.96 5.80 9.40
N TYR A 170 7.63 5.84 9.46
CA TYR A 170 6.88 5.57 10.68
C TYR A 170 7.12 4.14 11.17
N ARG A 171 7.03 3.14 10.27
CA ARG A 171 7.28 1.73 10.60
C ARG A 171 8.70 1.48 11.06
N ALA A 172 9.68 2.19 10.51
CA ALA A 172 11.06 2.10 10.96
C ALA A 172 11.26 2.67 12.38
N GLU A 173 10.49 3.69 12.75
CA GLU A 173 10.56 4.31 14.08
C GLU A 173 9.93 3.42 15.16
N VAL A 174 8.78 2.81 14.88
CA VAL A 174 7.99 2.08 15.89
C VAL A 174 8.13 0.57 15.81
N GLY A 175 8.64 0.05 14.70
CA GLY A 175 8.70 -1.37 14.38
C GLY A 175 10.09 -1.98 14.56
N PRO A 176 10.22 -3.29 14.31
CA PRO A 176 11.48 -4.01 14.44
C PRO A 176 12.40 -3.86 13.22
N ARG A 177 11.87 -3.39 12.08
CA ARG A 177 12.61 -3.22 10.82
C ARG A 177 13.16 -1.80 10.74
N THR A 178 14.35 -1.65 10.21
CA THR A 178 14.96 -0.36 9.87
C THR A 178 14.38 0.19 8.57
N TYR A 179 14.59 1.49 8.32
CA TYR A 179 14.18 2.11 7.06
C TYR A 179 14.94 1.51 5.87
N GLU A 180 16.24 1.21 6.04
CA GLU A 180 17.09 0.59 5.04
C GLU A 180 16.58 -0.80 4.64
N GLU A 181 16.16 -1.63 5.60
CA GLU A 181 15.58 -2.94 5.31
C GLU A 181 14.27 -2.84 4.50
N LEU A 182 13.40 -1.89 4.85
CA LEU A 182 12.16 -1.62 4.10
C LEU A 182 12.47 -1.11 2.69
N ARG A 183 13.46 -0.24 2.55
CA ARG A 183 13.91 0.29 1.26
C ARG A 183 14.48 -0.81 0.37
N ASP A 184 15.37 -1.64 0.91
CA ASP A 184 16.01 -2.73 0.18
C ASP A 184 14.98 -3.80 -0.23
N GLN A 185 14.00 -4.09 0.63
CA GLN A 185 12.88 -4.96 0.28
C GLN A 185 12.10 -4.41 -0.93
N ASN A 186 11.79 -3.12 -0.94
CA ASN A 186 11.09 -2.46 -2.06
C ASN A 186 11.96 -2.46 -3.33
N ALA A 187 13.24 -2.09 -3.24
CA ALA A 187 14.18 -2.14 -4.35
C ALA A 187 14.26 -3.54 -4.98
N PHE A 188 14.21 -4.57 -4.13
CA PHE A 188 14.19 -5.94 -4.58
C PHE A 188 12.87 -6.32 -5.25
N ALA A 189 11.72 -5.93 -4.69
CA ALA A 189 10.40 -6.32 -5.21
C ALA A 189 10.16 -5.90 -6.67
N VAL A 190 10.76 -4.78 -7.09
CA VAL A 190 10.74 -4.31 -8.48
C VAL A 190 12.02 -4.59 -9.24
N ALA A 191 12.95 -5.36 -8.67
CA ALA A 191 14.24 -5.62 -9.29
C ALA A 191 14.05 -6.23 -10.67
N SER A 192 13.23 -7.27 -10.88
CA SER A 192 13.02 -7.86 -12.21
C SER A 192 12.11 -7.07 -13.14
N TRP A 193 11.44 -6.03 -12.65
CA TRP A 193 10.40 -5.37 -13.41
C TRP A 193 10.98 -4.42 -14.47
N ALA A 194 10.56 -4.62 -15.73
CA ALA A 194 11.05 -3.84 -16.87
C ALA A 194 10.27 -2.55 -17.14
N GLY A 195 9.14 -2.33 -16.46
CA GLY A 195 8.36 -1.09 -16.60
C GLY A 195 9.12 0.12 -16.08
N THR A 196 8.81 1.31 -16.61
CA THR A 196 9.41 2.58 -16.18
C THR A 196 8.47 3.35 -15.25
N LEU A 197 9.03 4.23 -14.42
CA LEU A 197 8.25 5.10 -13.54
C LEU A 197 7.26 5.98 -14.33
N GLU A 198 7.68 6.52 -15.47
CA GLU A 198 6.81 7.33 -16.32
C GLU A 198 5.62 6.52 -16.88
N ALA A 199 5.88 5.27 -17.28
CA ALA A 199 4.84 4.41 -17.86
C ALA A 199 3.80 3.97 -16.82
N THR A 200 4.11 4.00 -15.53
CA THR A 200 3.12 3.72 -14.47
C THR A 200 2.07 4.82 -14.45
N GLY A 201 2.47 6.09 -14.59
CA GLY A 201 1.58 7.24 -14.71
C GLY A 201 0.48 7.26 -13.63
N ASP A 202 -0.76 7.00 -14.07
CA ASP A 202 -1.97 6.93 -13.24
C ASP A 202 -2.50 5.48 -13.02
N GLN A 203 -1.72 4.46 -13.39
CA GLN A 203 -2.11 3.06 -13.24
C GLN A 203 -1.90 2.59 -11.81
N ILE A 204 -2.88 1.85 -11.28
CA ILE A 204 -2.87 1.28 -9.92
C ILE A 204 -2.50 -0.20 -10.03
N PHE A 205 -1.26 -0.55 -9.71
CA PHE A 205 -0.83 -1.95 -9.54
C PHE A 205 0.33 -2.02 -8.53
N ALA A 206 0.61 -3.17 -7.94
CA ALA A 206 1.55 -3.28 -6.81
C ALA A 206 2.92 -2.65 -7.10
N GLU A 207 3.48 -2.85 -8.29
CA GLU A 207 4.79 -2.31 -8.65
C GLU A 207 4.79 -0.78 -8.86
N SER A 208 3.63 -0.15 -9.12
CA SER A 208 3.57 1.32 -9.24
C SER A 208 3.78 2.01 -7.90
N TYR A 209 3.28 1.40 -6.82
CA TYR A 209 3.50 1.84 -5.43
C TYR A 209 4.99 1.73 -5.08
N VAL A 210 5.56 0.54 -5.28
CA VAL A 210 6.97 0.28 -4.98
C VAL A 210 7.92 1.17 -5.79
N LEU A 211 7.68 1.38 -7.09
CA LEU A 211 8.48 2.36 -7.84
C LEU A 211 8.26 3.80 -7.36
N GLY A 212 7.02 4.16 -7.00
CA GLY A 212 6.71 5.46 -6.42
C GLY A 212 7.52 5.70 -5.15
N PHE A 213 7.54 4.73 -4.24
CA PHE A 213 8.32 4.75 -3.00
C PHE A 213 9.81 5.01 -3.28
N LEU A 214 10.44 4.22 -4.17
CA LEU A 214 11.86 4.36 -4.49
C LEU A 214 12.17 5.68 -5.19
N ALA A 215 11.25 6.17 -6.02
CA ALA A 215 11.39 7.46 -6.68
C ALA A 215 11.35 8.60 -5.66
N VAL A 216 10.43 8.54 -4.70
CA VAL A 216 10.33 9.53 -3.63
C VAL A 216 11.54 9.47 -2.69
N ASP A 217 12.04 8.28 -2.35
CA ASP A 217 13.29 8.13 -1.61
C ASP A 217 14.45 8.87 -2.32
N LEU A 218 14.59 8.73 -3.64
CA LEU A 218 15.59 9.46 -4.41
C LEU A 218 15.34 10.99 -4.40
N LEU A 219 14.09 11.44 -4.48
CA LEU A 219 13.75 12.86 -4.36
C LEU A 219 14.13 13.43 -3.00
N VAL A 220 13.90 12.68 -1.93
CA VAL A 220 14.27 13.09 -0.57
C VAL A 220 15.79 13.13 -0.42
N GLN A 221 16.53 12.16 -0.93
CA GLN A 221 18.00 12.20 -0.93
C GLN A 221 18.55 13.45 -1.64
N ARG A 222 17.82 13.95 -2.64
CA ARG A 222 18.19 15.14 -3.41
C ARG A 222 17.83 16.45 -2.72
N ALA A 223 16.58 16.59 -2.28
CA ALA A 223 15.98 17.87 -1.88
C ALA A 223 15.64 17.95 -0.38
N GLY A 224 15.78 16.85 0.35
CA GLY A 224 15.35 16.71 1.73
C GLY A 224 13.86 16.40 1.86
N GLU A 225 13.46 15.98 3.06
CA GLU A 225 12.07 15.56 3.35
C GLU A 225 11.07 16.72 3.29
N GLU A 226 11.50 17.93 3.64
CA GLU A 226 10.63 19.12 3.63
C GLU A 226 10.09 19.42 2.22
N ALA A 227 10.87 19.08 1.18
CA ALA A 227 10.47 19.25 -0.21
C ALA A 227 9.18 18.50 -0.58
N LEU A 228 8.88 17.38 0.10
CA LEU A 228 7.62 16.65 -0.10
C LEU A 228 6.41 17.51 0.26
N LEU A 229 6.52 18.29 1.34
CA LEU A 229 5.45 19.19 1.79
C LEU A 229 5.44 20.49 1.01
N ASP A 230 6.61 21.01 0.65
CA ASP A 230 6.74 22.19 -0.19
C ASP A 230 6.10 21.99 -1.55
N TYR A 231 6.20 20.80 -2.14
CA TYR A 231 5.47 20.44 -3.35
C TYR A 231 3.98 20.75 -3.24
N TYR A 232 3.31 20.29 -2.17
CA TYR A 232 1.88 20.54 -1.98
C TYR A 232 1.56 22.00 -1.62
N ARG A 233 2.44 22.69 -0.90
CA ARG A 233 2.31 24.14 -0.65
C ARG A 233 2.40 24.95 -1.94
N SER A 234 3.29 24.56 -2.84
CA SER A 234 3.46 25.19 -4.16
C SER A 234 2.26 24.90 -5.07
N VAL A 235 1.70 23.69 -5.00
CA VAL A 235 0.42 23.37 -5.63
C VAL A 235 -0.72 24.25 -5.09
N SER A 236 -0.84 24.43 -3.78
CA SER A 236 -1.89 25.28 -3.19
C SER A 236 -1.72 26.77 -3.51
N ALA A 237 -0.48 27.20 -3.77
CA ALA A 237 -0.17 28.53 -4.31
C ALA A 237 -0.57 28.71 -5.79
N GLY A 238 -1.08 27.66 -6.45
CA GLY A 238 -1.64 27.71 -7.80
C GLY A 238 -0.67 27.29 -8.90
N LEU A 239 0.51 26.75 -8.56
CA LEU A 239 1.40 26.16 -9.55
C LEU A 239 0.82 24.87 -10.12
N GLY A 240 1.05 24.62 -11.41
CA GLY A 240 0.79 23.31 -11.99
C GLY A 240 1.73 22.26 -11.39
N TRP A 241 1.30 21.00 -11.31
CA TRP A 241 2.08 19.97 -10.61
C TRP A 241 3.52 19.82 -11.12
N LYS A 242 3.77 19.95 -12.43
CA LYS A 242 5.15 19.90 -12.98
C LYS A 242 6.01 21.07 -12.52
N GLU A 243 5.40 22.25 -12.41
CA GLU A 243 6.07 23.47 -11.94
C GLU A 243 6.33 23.38 -10.43
N ALA A 244 5.33 22.95 -9.65
CA ALA A 244 5.48 22.67 -8.22
C ALA A 244 6.53 21.59 -7.95
N PHE A 245 6.60 20.55 -8.79
CA PHE A 245 7.63 19.51 -8.72
C PHE A 245 9.02 20.11 -8.93
N SER A 246 9.19 20.90 -9.99
CA SER A 246 10.48 21.55 -10.27
C SER A 246 10.88 22.54 -9.19
N ASP A 247 9.91 23.26 -8.61
CA ASP A 247 10.11 24.23 -7.54
C ASP A 247 10.57 23.53 -6.25
N ALA A 248 9.88 22.46 -5.84
CA ALA A 248 10.20 21.74 -4.62
C ALA A 248 11.49 20.91 -4.70
N PHE A 249 11.71 20.21 -5.82
CA PHE A 249 12.80 19.23 -5.93
C PHE A 249 14.04 19.75 -6.69
N GLY A 250 13.96 20.95 -7.26
CA GLY A 250 15.06 21.56 -8.03
C GLY A 250 15.46 20.75 -9.27
N ILE A 251 14.51 20.02 -9.87
CA ILE A 251 14.69 19.22 -11.09
C ILE A 251 13.36 19.11 -11.85
N GLY A 252 13.41 19.19 -13.18
CA GLY A 252 12.21 18.96 -14.01
C GLY A 252 11.81 17.48 -13.99
N VAL A 253 10.50 17.18 -14.03
CA VAL A 253 10.03 15.77 -13.94
C VAL A 253 10.58 14.86 -15.04
N ASP A 254 10.73 15.38 -16.27
CA ASP A 254 11.25 14.58 -17.39
C ASP A 254 12.74 14.22 -17.16
N GLU A 255 13.54 15.16 -16.63
CA GLU A 255 14.93 14.91 -16.22
C GLU A 255 15.00 13.94 -15.04
N PHE A 256 14.07 14.07 -14.09
CA PHE A 256 13.96 13.15 -12.96
C PHE A 256 13.64 11.72 -13.40
N TYR A 257 12.78 11.52 -14.40
CA TYR A 257 12.52 10.18 -14.93
C TYR A 257 13.80 9.53 -15.48
N GLU A 258 14.59 10.26 -16.25
CA GLU A 258 15.87 9.76 -16.74
C GLU A 258 16.88 9.48 -15.61
N GLU A 259 16.92 10.34 -14.58
CA GLU A 259 17.76 10.17 -13.40
C GLU A 259 17.36 8.93 -12.59
N PHE A 260 16.07 8.76 -12.32
CA PHE A 260 15.53 7.64 -11.57
C PHE A 260 15.81 6.31 -12.26
N GLU A 261 15.57 6.22 -13.57
CA GLU A 261 15.79 4.97 -14.31
C GLU A 261 17.27 4.57 -14.31
N ARG A 262 18.17 5.55 -14.44
CA ARG A 262 19.61 5.32 -14.30
C ARG A 262 19.96 4.88 -12.88
N HIS A 263 19.48 5.59 -11.86
CA HIS A 263 19.71 5.26 -10.46
C HIS A 263 19.23 3.83 -10.13
N ARG A 264 18.02 3.46 -10.58
CA ARG A 264 17.43 2.13 -10.40
C ARG A 264 18.27 1.05 -11.07
N ALA A 265 18.78 1.30 -12.28
CA ALA A 265 19.63 0.34 -12.99
C ALA A 265 21.00 0.14 -12.30
N GLU A 266 21.62 1.24 -11.82
CA GLU A 266 22.93 1.22 -11.16
C GLU A 266 22.89 0.62 -9.75
N ASN A 267 21.79 0.83 -9.03
CA ASN A 267 21.60 0.39 -7.63
C ASN A 267 20.68 -0.83 -7.51
N ARG A 268 20.43 -1.53 -8.62
CA ARG A 268 19.61 -2.73 -8.64
C ARG A 268 20.24 -3.79 -7.72
N PRO A 269 19.53 -4.27 -6.69
CA PRO A 269 20.08 -5.32 -5.85
C PRO A 269 20.35 -6.57 -6.70
N PRO A 270 21.44 -7.32 -6.42
CA PRO A 270 21.69 -8.57 -7.11
C PRO A 270 20.54 -9.53 -6.84
N PHE A 271 20.01 -10.12 -7.91
CA PHE A 271 18.95 -11.11 -7.84
C PHE A 271 19.27 -12.27 -8.77
N HIS A 272 18.71 -13.43 -8.48
CA HIS A 272 18.56 -14.52 -9.43
C HIS A 272 17.08 -14.70 -9.75
N THR A 273 16.82 -15.55 -10.72
CA THR A 273 15.47 -15.88 -11.15
C THR A 273 15.16 -17.33 -10.89
N ILE A 274 13.92 -17.59 -10.52
CA ILE A 274 13.31 -18.92 -10.59
C ILE A 274 12.32 -18.87 -11.75
N SER A 275 12.53 -19.71 -12.76
CA SER A 275 11.72 -19.72 -13.98
C SER A 275 11.22 -21.11 -14.33
N GLY A 276 10.08 -21.15 -15.03
CA GLY A 276 9.38 -22.38 -15.31
C GLY A 276 8.08 -22.19 -16.07
N SER A 277 7.22 -23.20 -16.02
CA SER A 277 5.88 -23.18 -16.61
C SER A 277 4.83 -23.76 -15.68
N VAL A 278 3.63 -23.16 -15.68
CA VAL A 278 2.42 -23.76 -15.10
C VAL A 278 1.55 -24.31 -16.22
N VAL A 279 1.25 -25.61 -16.15
CA VAL A 279 0.44 -26.31 -17.15
C VAL A 279 -0.75 -27.01 -16.52
N GLY A 280 -1.83 -27.17 -17.29
CA GLY A 280 -2.95 -28.03 -16.93
C GLY A 280 -2.60 -29.51 -17.06
N GLN A 281 -3.51 -30.39 -16.66
CA GLN A 281 -3.32 -31.84 -16.76
C GLN A 281 -3.06 -32.30 -18.21
N ARG A 282 -3.60 -31.60 -19.21
CA ARG A 282 -3.38 -31.89 -20.64
C ARG A 282 -2.07 -31.31 -21.19
N GLY A 283 -1.30 -30.61 -20.37
CA GLY A 283 -0.03 -29.98 -20.76
C GLY A 283 -0.18 -28.63 -21.47
N ASP A 284 -1.39 -28.08 -21.53
CA ASP A 284 -1.63 -26.72 -22.00
C ASP A 284 -1.14 -25.70 -20.96
N GLY A 285 -0.47 -24.65 -21.45
CA GLY A 285 -0.01 -23.54 -20.61
C GLY A 285 -1.17 -22.77 -20.00
N LEU A 286 -1.11 -22.55 -18.68
CA LEU A 286 -2.14 -21.80 -17.97
C LEU A 286 -1.67 -20.37 -17.78
N ARG A 287 -2.40 -19.41 -18.36
CA ARG A 287 -2.11 -17.96 -18.24
C ARG A 287 -2.68 -17.35 -16.96
N ARG A 288 -2.04 -16.29 -16.47
CA ARG A 288 -2.47 -15.49 -15.31
C ARG A 288 -2.66 -16.30 -14.02
N ILE A 289 -1.90 -17.38 -13.86
CA ILE A 289 -1.73 -18.03 -12.57
C ILE A 289 -0.74 -17.19 -11.77
N GLY A 290 -1.08 -16.86 -10.53
CA GLY A 290 -0.18 -16.17 -9.63
C GLY A 290 0.80 -17.14 -8.98
N LEU A 291 2.07 -16.76 -8.94
CA LEU A 291 3.11 -17.48 -8.22
C LEU A 291 3.75 -16.52 -7.23
N VAL A 292 4.00 -16.99 -6.01
CA VAL A 292 4.74 -16.25 -4.99
C VAL A 292 5.89 -17.11 -4.51
N ALA A 293 7.14 -16.68 -4.71
CA ALA A 293 8.29 -17.30 -4.07
C ALA A 293 8.46 -16.67 -2.68
N VAL A 294 8.45 -17.49 -1.63
CA VAL A 294 8.64 -17.07 -0.24
C VAL A 294 9.90 -17.74 0.30
N SER A 295 10.83 -16.97 0.86
CA SER A 295 12.04 -17.50 1.48
C SER A 295 11.70 -18.38 2.69
N SER A 296 12.55 -19.35 3.00
CA SER A 296 12.31 -20.30 4.10
C SER A 296 12.24 -19.65 5.49
N ASP A 297 12.83 -18.48 5.66
CA ASP A 297 12.76 -17.66 6.87
C ASP A 297 11.56 -16.68 6.86
N GLY A 298 10.81 -16.60 5.77
CA GLY A 298 9.68 -15.69 5.60
C GLY A 298 10.07 -14.22 5.41
N ALA A 299 11.36 -13.89 5.43
CA ALA A 299 11.84 -12.52 5.35
C ALA A 299 11.63 -11.89 3.96
N TYR A 300 11.50 -12.72 2.93
CA TYR A 300 11.42 -12.28 1.55
C TYR A 300 10.28 -12.97 0.80
N SER A 301 9.55 -12.18 0.01
CA SER A 301 8.63 -12.72 -0.99
C SER A 301 8.67 -11.92 -2.30
N SER A 302 8.45 -12.63 -3.40
CA SER A 302 8.33 -12.06 -4.75
C SER A 302 7.18 -12.72 -5.47
N TYR A 303 6.56 -12.01 -6.41
CA TYR A 303 5.44 -12.55 -7.17
C TYR A 303 5.67 -12.51 -8.68
N SER A 304 4.98 -13.38 -9.40
CA SER A 304 4.94 -13.38 -10.87
C SER A 304 3.58 -13.89 -11.36
N LEU A 305 3.20 -13.51 -12.57
CA LEU A 305 2.04 -14.05 -13.27
C LEU A 305 2.50 -14.84 -14.48
N THR A 306 1.87 -15.99 -14.72
CA THR A 306 2.16 -16.74 -15.94
C THR A 306 1.69 -16.00 -17.19
N VAL A 307 2.50 -16.06 -18.24
CA VAL A 307 2.16 -15.54 -19.57
C VAL A 307 1.31 -16.54 -20.36
N ALA A 308 1.02 -16.24 -21.63
CA ALA A 308 0.04 -16.98 -22.44
C ALA A 308 0.36 -18.49 -22.61
N ASP A 309 1.63 -18.87 -22.57
CA ASP A 309 2.10 -20.26 -22.68
C ASP A 309 2.32 -20.93 -21.32
N GLY A 310 1.93 -20.28 -20.21
CA GLY A 310 2.15 -20.75 -18.86
C GLY A 310 3.52 -20.42 -18.28
N GLY A 311 4.43 -19.81 -19.05
CA GLY A 311 5.76 -19.42 -18.59
C GLY A 311 5.73 -18.38 -17.47
N PHE A 312 6.65 -18.49 -16.51
CA PHE A 312 6.84 -17.51 -15.45
C PHE A 312 8.32 -17.28 -15.15
N VAL A 313 8.61 -16.12 -14.56
CA VAL A 313 9.93 -15.76 -14.02
C VAL A 313 9.71 -14.97 -12.72
N ILE A 314 10.32 -15.43 -11.62
CA ILE A 314 10.24 -14.79 -10.30
C ILE A 314 11.64 -14.36 -9.89
N ALA A 315 11.84 -13.09 -9.52
CA ALA A 315 13.11 -12.65 -8.94
C ALA A 315 13.21 -13.04 -7.47
N VAL A 316 14.37 -13.54 -7.06
CA VAL A 316 14.66 -13.89 -5.66
C VAL A 316 16.09 -13.49 -5.29
N PRO A 317 16.37 -13.21 -4.01
CA PRO A 317 17.72 -12.90 -3.55
C PRO A 317 18.74 -13.94 -4.01
N ALA A 318 20.00 -13.52 -4.10
CA ALA A 318 21.05 -14.30 -4.73
C ALA A 318 21.34 -15.67 -4.07
N GLU A 319 20.91 -15.86 -2.82
CA GLU A 319 21.07 -17.11 -2.09
C GLU A 319 19.86 -17.36 -1.20
N GLY A 320 19.35 -18.59 -1.20
CA GLY A 320 18.25 -18.97 -0.31
C GLY A 320 17.50 -20.22 -0.73
N TYR A 321 16.51 -20.56 0.09
CA TYR A 321 15.55 -21.63 -0.15
C TYR A 321 14.17 -21.02 -0.27
N TYR A 322 13.47 -21.30 -1.37
CA TYR A 322 12.19 -20.65 -1.68
C TYR A 322 11.07 -21.65 -1.87
N ALA A 323 9.99 -21.47 -1.12
CA ALA A 323 8.73 -22.13 -1.39
C ALA A 323 7.98 -21.35 -2.48
N ILE A 324 7.42 -22.04 -3.48
CA ILE A 324 6.58 -21.40 -4.50
C ILE A 324 5.11 -21.69 -4.18
N ALA A 325 4.38 -20.67 -3.74
CA ALA A 325 2.94 -20.67 -3.54
C ALA A 325 2.22 -20.35 -4.85
N ILE A 326 1.04 -20.94 -5.06
CA ILE A 326 0.28 -20.85 -6.31
C ILE A 326 -1.11 -20.30 -6.02
N TYR A 327 -1.52 -19.29 -6.80
CA TYR A 327 -2.77 -18.53 -6.63
C TYR A 327 -3.61 -18.57 -7.92
N PRO A 328 -4.92 -18.84 -7.83
CA PRO A 328 -5.83 -18.82 -8.96
C PRO A 328 -6.23 -17.38 -9.34
N PRO A 329 -6.57 -17.11 -10.61
CA PRO A 329 -7.26 -15.89 -11.01
C PRO A 329 -8.77 -15.93 -10.65
N PRO A 330 -9.44 -14.78 -10.47
CA PRO A 330 -8.87 -13.45 -10.31
C PRO A 330 -8.23 -13.35 -8.93
N THR A 331 -6.97 -12.95 -8.88
CA THR A 331 -6.17 -12.88 -7.65
C THR A 331 -6.70 -11.78 -6.74
N GLY A 332 -7.74 -12.08 -5.95
CA GLY A 332 -7.93 -11.46 -4.65
C GLY A 332 -6.81 -11.97 -3.75
N ALA A 333 -6.14 -11.07 -3.02
CA ALA A 333 -4.79 -11.24 -2.49
C ALA A 333 -4.57 -12.38 -1.46
N CYS A 334 -5.52 -13.28 -1.22
CA CYS A 334 -5.50 -14.18 -0.06
C CYS A 334 -5.96 -15.62 -0.29
N THR A 335 -6.17 -16.07 -1.54
CA THR A 335 -6.65 -17.44 -1.82
C THR A 335 -5.57 -18.27 -2.52
N MET A 336 -4.59 -18.78 -1.77
CA MET A 336 -3.62 -19.75 -2.31
C MET A 336 -4.30 -21.11 -2.52
N ILE A 337 -3.98 -21.82 -3.59
CA ILE A 337 -4.53 -23.18 -3.86
C ILE A 337 -3.52 -24.30 -3.61
N GLY A 338 -2.23 -23.99 -3.51
CA GLY A 338 -1.20 -24.99 -3.20
C GLY A 338 0.22 -24.47 -3.38
N TRP A 339 1.15 -25.43 -3.44
CA TRP A 339 2.59 -25.21 -3.48
C TRP A 339 3.24 -26.03 -4.59
N TYR A 340 4.41 -25.61 -5.03
CA TYR A 340 5.30 -26.45 -5.82
C TYR A 340 5.82 -27.63 -4.99
N GLU A 341 5.86 -28.79 -5.64
CA GLU A 341 6.47 -30.03 -5.14
C GLU A 341 7.20 -30.69 -6.33
N GLU A 342 8.41 -31.16 -6.13
CA GLU A 342 9.32 -31.57 -7.22
C GLU A 342 8.87 -32.84 -7.96
N ASP A 343 8.33 -33.83 -7.25
CA ASP A 343 7.97 -35.12 -7.84
C ASP A 343 6.65 -35.08 -8.62
N THR A 344 5.67 -34.30 -8.14
CA THR A 344 4.31 -34.21 -8.69
C THR A 344 4.04 -32.91 -9.42
N GLY A 345 4.86 -31.88 -9.20
CA GLY A 345 4.69 -30.52 -9.69
C GLY A 345 3.75 -29.65 -8.84
N PHE A 346 2.92 -30.24 -7.98
CA PHE A 346 1.90 -29.51 -7.21
C PHE A 346 1.42 -30.29 -5.98
N THR A 347 1.31 -29.60 -4.85
CA THR A 347 0.70 -30.16 -3.63
C THR A 347 -0.17 -29.13 -2.90
N VAL A 348 -1.27 -29.59 -2.30
CA VAL A 348 -2.06 -28.78 -1.34
C VAL A 348 -1.49 -28.87 0.08
N SER A 349 -0.59 -29.83 0.34
CA SER A 349 0.00 -30.06 1.64
C SER A 349 1.21 -29.17 1.84
N ARG A 350 1.11 -28.24 2.79
CA ARG A 350 2.23 -27.38 3.18
C ARG A 350 3.46 -28.20 3.60
N ARG A 351 3.28 -29.39 4.17
CA ARG A 351 4.40 -30.25 4.63
C ARG A 351 5.17 -30.90 3.48
N ASP A 352 4.51 -31.10 2.35
CA ASP A 352 5.08 -31.84 1.23
C ASP A 352 5.69 -30.90 0.17
N ARG A 353 5.70 -29.57 0.39
CA ARG A 353 6.29 -28.62 -0.56
C ARG A 353 7.79 -28.85 -0.74
N THR A 354 8.28 -28.61 -1.95
CA THR A 354 9.72 -28.54 -2.21
C THR A 354 10.19 -27.10 -2.11
N TYR A 355 11.33 -26.89 -1.45
CA TYR A 355 12.05 -25.63 -1.52
C TYR A 355 13.00 -25.63 -2.72
N VAL A 356 12.88 -24.60 -3.54
CA VAL A 356 13.83 -24.32 -4.62
C VAL A 356 15.08 -23.69 -4.01
N GLU A 357 16.21 -24.37 -4.15
CA GLU A 357 17.51 -23.87 -3.71
C GLU A 357 18.12 -22.96 -4.78
N VAL A 358 18.45 -21.73 -4.41
CA VAL A 358 19.17 -20.77 -5.26
C VAL A 358 20.57 -20.57 -4.71
N ARG A 359 21.58 -20.86 -5.54
CA ARG A 359 23.01 -20.81 -5.18
C ARG A 359 23.82 -20.18 -6.31
N GLY A 360 23.95 -18.85 -6.30
CA GLY A 360 24.85 -18.12 -7.19
C GLY A 360 24.48 -18.16 -8.67
N GLY A 361 23.23 -18.49 -9.00
CA GLY A 361 22.72 -18.49 -10.37
C GLY A 361 21.21 -18.66 -10.44
N ASP A 362 20.69 -18.42 -11.65
CA ASP A 362 19.28 -18.65 -11.97
C ASP A 362 18.91 -20.14 -11.88
N VAL A 363 17.67 -20.41 -11.47
CA VAL A 363 17.06 -21.73 -11.48
C VAL A 363 16.00 -21.77 -12.58
N GLU A 364 16.17 -22.68 -13.53
CA GLU A 364 15.29 -22.82 -14.69
C GLU A 364 14.63 -24.20 -14.72
N GLY A 365 13.54 -24.32 -15.48
CA GLY A 365 12.90 -25.61 -15.77
C GLY A 365 11.94 -26.10 -14.69
N ILE A 366 11.49 -25.24 -13.78
CA ILE A 366 10.42 -25.58 -12.83
C ILE A 366 9.15 -25.91 -13.61
N SER A 367 8.54 -27.07 -13.35
CA SER A 367 7.32 -27.51 -14.03
C SER A 367 6.22 -27.75 -13.01
N ILE A 368 5.22 -26.88 -12.98
CA ILE A 368 4.05 -27.00 -12.11
C ILE A 368 2.89 -27.54 -12.93
N ARG A 369 2.39 -28.72 -12.59
CA ARG A 369 1.21 -29.32 -13.24
C ARG A 369 0.03 -29.26 -12.29
N LEU A 370 -0.96 -28.44 -12.61
CA LEU A 370 -2.19 -28.37 -11.81
C LEU A 370 -3.10 -29.57 -12.10
N PRO A 371 -3.85 -30.08 -11.10
CA PRO A 371 -4.83 -31.13 -11.33
C PRO A 371 -5.96 -30.66 -12.25
N ASP A 372 -6.70 -31.62 -12.83
CA ASP A 372 -8.01 -31.31 -13.41
C ASP A 372 -8.89 -30.60 -12.39
N ALA A 373 -9.68 -29.63 -12.87
CA ALA A 373 -10.55 -28.81 -12.02
C ALA A 373 -9.83 -28.07 -10.89
N TRP A 374 -8.59 -27.61 -11.10
CA TRP A 374 -7.85 -26.80 -10.12
C TRP A 374 -8.59 -25.54 -9.64
N TRP A 375 -9.55 -25.03 -10.42
CA TRP A 375 -10.42 -23.91 -10.05
C TRP A 375 -11.48 -24.29 -9.00
N GLU A 376 -11.65 -25.58 -8.69
CA GLU A 376 -12.56 -26.10 -7.65
C GLU A 376 -11.82 -26.45 -6.36
N LEU A 377 -10.49 -26.25 -6.31
CA LEU A 377 -9.72 -26.47 -5.10
C LEU A 377 -10.17 -25.49 -4.01
N GLU A 378 -10.37 -26.01 -2.80
CA GLU A 378 -10.63 -25.17 -1.64
C GLU A 378 -9.41 -24.27 -1.40
N PRO A 379 -9.61 -22.94 -1.29
CA PRO A 379 -8.53 -22.04 -0.92
C PRO A 379 -7.92 -22.43 0.43
N ILE A 380 -6.59 -22.43 0.49
CA ILE A 380 -5.84 -22.53 1.73
C ILE A 380 -5.81 -21.12 2.32
N GLU A 381 -6.76 -20.79 3.19
CA GLU A 381 -6.83 -19.49 3.88
C GLU A 381 -5.58 -19.32 4.77
N HIS A 382 -4.76 -18.31 4.49
CA HIS A 382 -3.48 -18.10 5.21
C HIS A 382 -3.13 -16.63 5.47
N CYS A 383 -4.05 -15.69 5.31
CA CYS A 383 -3.73 -14.27 5.50
C CYS A 383 -3.82 -13.74 6.94
N ALA A 384 -4.22 -14.54 7.96
CA ALA A 384 -4.53 -13.95 9.27
C ALA A 384 -4.05 -14.69 10.53
N GLU A 385 -3.58 -15.94 10.50
CA GLU A 385 -3.51 -16.72 11.75
C GLU A 385 -2.11 -16.99 12.35
N ASP A 386 -0.99 -16.82 11.63
CA ASP A 386 0.33 -17.16 12.21
C ASP A 386 1.49 -16.27 11.69
N GLN A 387 1.53 -14.99 12.10
CA GLN A 387 2.78 -14.21 12.17
C GLN A 387 2.97 -13.64 13.57
#